data_AF-A0A9D6JRP6-F1
#
_entry.id   AF-A0A9D6JRP6-F1
#
_cell.length_a   1.000
_cell.length_b   1.000
_cell.length_c   1.000
_cell.angle_alpha   90.00
_cell.angle_beta   90.00
_cell.angle_gamma   90.00
#
_symmetry.space_group_name_H-M   'P 1'
#
loop_
_entity.id
_entity.type
_entity.pdbx_description
1 polymer ?
#
loop_
_entity_poly.entity_id
_entity_poly.type
_entity_poly.pdbx_seq_one_letter_code
_entity_poly.pdbx_strand_id
1 'polypeptide(L)'
;MKHMKTVLILEHTEEVFDRLTCDVCGSASHWDENWSDGEHEKTVTTIQMEEEESFPNGGQAKLTQYHICPTCFKEHLSKWFESHRSSKPTVTTSVW
;
A
#
# COMPACT_ATOMS: atom_id res chain seq x y z
N MET A 1 4.57 4.83 -4.32
CA MET A 1 5.96 4.36 -4.35
C MET A 1 6.55 4.27 -2.94
N LYS A 2 7.13 3.13 -2.56
CA LYS A 2 7.95 3.01 -1.33
C LYS A 2 9.31 3.66 -1.56
N HIS A 3 9.77 4.43 -0.58
CA HIS A 3 11.11 4.98 -0.54
C HIS A 3 11.89 4.31 0.59
N MET A 4 13.08 3.80 0.25
CA MET A 4 14.03 3.24 1.20
C MET A 4 15.18 4.22 1.37
N LYS A 5 15.78 4.25 2.56
CA LYS A 5 17.03 4.97 2.83
C LYS A 5 18.06 4.03 3.44
N THR A 6 19.32 4.23 3.10
CA THR A 6 20.41 3.51 3.74
C THR A 6 20.81 4.23 5.02
N VAL A 7 20.79 3.51 6.15
CA VAL A 7 21.28 4.00 7.45
C VAL A 7 22.48 3.17 7.89
N LEU A 8 23.47 3.84 8.51
CA LEU A 8 24.61 3.18 9.13
C LEU A 8 24.25 2.84 10.57
N ILE A 9 24.20 1.55 10.90
CA ILE A 9 24.00 1.07 12.26
C ILE A 9 25.30 0.40 12.69
N LEU A 10 26.09 1.12 13.48
CA LEU A 10 27.41 0.68 13.95
C LEU A 10 28.35 0.28 12.79
N GLU A 11 28.55 -1.02 12.57
CA GLU A 11 29.52 -1.59 11.62
C GLU A 11 28.89 -2.04 10.28
N HIS A 12 27.57 -1.91 10.12
CA HIS A 12 26.87 -2.31 8.89
C HIS A 12 25.83 -1.30 8.43
N THR A 13 25.50 -1.35 7.14
CA THR A 13 24.47 -0.52 6.52
C THR A 13 23.19 -1.31 6.33
N GLU A 14 22.04 -0.73 6.69
CA GLU A 14 20.72 -1.32 6.46
C GLU A 14 19.87 -0.40 5.58
N GLU A 15 19.09 -1.00 4.68
CA GLU A 15 18.01 -0.28 3.99
C GLU A 15 16.77 -0.28 4.89
N VAL A 16 16.47 0.90 5.43
CA VAL A 16 15.25 1.11 6.22
C VAL A 16 14.22 1.84 5.39
N PHE A 17 12.95 1.56 5.69
CA PHE A 17 11.86 2.31 5.10
C PHE A 17 11.96 3.78 5.47
N ASP A 18 11.77 4.67 4.49
CA ASP A 18 11.77 6.11 4.71
C ASP A 18 10.35 6.67 4.69
N ARG A 19 9.63 6.47 3.58
CA ARG A 19 8.26 6.98 3.39
C ARG A 19 7.53 6.28 2.25
N LEU A 20 6.20 6.40 2.27
CA LEU A 20 5.33 5.94 1.19
C LEU A 20 4.77 7.16 0.45
N THR A 21 4.90 7.20 -0.87
CA THR A 21 4.29 8.25 -1.69
C THR A 21 3.08 7.70 -2.42
N CYS A 22 2.00 8.47 -2.50
CA CYS A 22 0.80 8.14 -3.27
C CYS A 22 1.11 8.29 -4.76
N ASP A 23 0.94 7.22 -5.54
CA ASP A 23 1.18 7.20 -6.98
C ASP A 23 0.13 7.99 -7.77
N VAL A 24 -0.97 8.40 -7.11
CA VAL A 24 -2.05 9.20 -7.73
C VAL A 24 -1.83 10.71 -7.53
N CYS A 25 -1.59 11.16 -6.31
CA CYS A 25 -1.52 12.59 -5.98
C CYS A 25 -0.16 13.06 -5.44
N GLY A 26 0.79 12.16 -5.20
CA GLY A 26 2.12 12.50 -4.68
C GLY A 26 2.20 12.79 -3.18
N SER A 27 1.11 12.66 -2.41
CA SER A 27 1.14 12.82 -0.96
C SER A 27 2.04 11.75 -0.31
N ALA A 28 2.86 12.14 0.67
CA ALA A 28 3.75 11.23 1.40
C ALA A 28 3.14 10.79 2.74
N SER A 29 3.40 9.55 3.17
CA SER A 29 3.14 9.10 4.53
C SER A 29 4.15 9.73 5.49
N HIS A 30 3.72 9.92 6.74
CA HIS A 30 4.56 10.51 7.78
C HIS A 30 5.55 9.50 8.35
N TRP A 31 5.12 8.24 8.55
CA TRP A 31 5.90 7.19 9.20
C TRP A 31 5.47 5.82 8.66
N ASP A 32 6.43 4.97 8.30
CA ASP A 32 6.17 3.62 7.81
C ASP A 32 5.11 3.58 6.67
N GLU A 33 4.49 2.42 6.48
CA GLU A 33 3.36 2.22 5.56
C GLU A 33 2.04 2.76 6.13
N ASN A 34 2.09 3.67 7.11
CA ASN A 34 0.92 4.20 7.79
C ASN A 34 0.56 5.61 7.29
N TRP A 35 -0.68 5.77 6.85
CA TRP A 35 -1.22 7.04 6.37
C TRP A 35 -1.94 7.85 7.45
N SER A 36 -2.08 7.34 8.67
CA SER A 36 -2.72 8.11 9.75
C SER A 36 -1.75 9.08 10.41
N ASP A 37 -2.29 10.19 10.90
CA ASP A 37 -1.54 11.21 11.63
C ASP A 37 -1.44 10.92 13.14
N GLY A 38 -2.31 10.05 13.68
CA GLY A 38 -2.32 9.70 15.11
C GLY A 38 -1.34 8.59 15.50
N GLU A 39 -0.70 8.72 16.66
CA GLU A 39 0.27 7.74 17.21
C GLU A 39 -0.34 6.36 17.51
N HIS A 40 -1.66 6.30 17.73
CA HIS A 40 -2.39 5.06 18.00
C HIS A 40 -3.39 4.71 16.89
N GLU A 41 -3.25 5.34 15.74
CA GLU A 41 -4.07 5.07 14.57
C GLU A 41 -3.26 4.31 13.53
N LYS A 42 -3.95 3.49 12.73
CA LYS A 42 -3.35 2.82 11.60
C LYS A 42 -4.29 2.88 10.42
N THR A 43 -3.85 3.55 9.37
CA THR A 43 -4.53 3.56 8.07
C THR A 43 -3.59 3.03 7.01
N VAL A 44 -3.94 1.90 6.40
CA VAL A 44 -3.14 1.27 5.34
C VAL A 44 -4.02 1.07 4.12
N THR A 45 -3.45 1.34 2.95
CA THR A 45 -4.11 1.19 1.65
C THR A 45 -3.13 0.58 0.65
N THR A 46 -3.50 -0.57 0.10
CA THR A 46 -2.67 -1.33 -0.86
C THR A 46 -3.54 -1.81 -2.01
N ILE A 47 -3.09 -1.55 -3.24
CA ILE A 47 -3.66 -2.16 -4.44
C ILE A 47 -2.59 -3.09 -5.00
N GLN A 48 -2.89 -4.37 -5.02
CA GLN A 48 -1.96 -5.42 -5.43
C GLN A 48 -2.66 -6.41 -6.34
N MET A 49 -1.97 -6.78 -7.41
CA MET A 49 -2.34 -7.88 -8.30
C MET A 49 -1.15 -8.83 -8.35
N GLU A 50 -1.43 -10.11 -8.12
CA GLU A 50 -0.44 -11.18 -8.16
C GLU A 50 -0.87 -12.18 -9.22
N GLU A 51 0.05 -12.47 -10.15
CA GLU A 51 -0.14 -13.42 -11.24
C GLU A 51 0.87 -14.55 -11.04
N GLU A 52 0.38 -15.76 -10.76
CA GLU A 52 1.23 -16.94 -10.52
C GLU A 52 1.10 -17.96 -11.65
N GLU A 53 2.23 -18.49 -12.07
CA GLU A 53 2.32 -19.62 -13.00
C GLU A 53 3.13 -20.75 -12.34
N SER A 54 2.55 -21.94 -12.26
CA SER A 54 3.19 -23.13 -11.69
C SER A 54 3.54 -24.12 -12.78
N PHE A 55 4.81 -24.53 -12.84
CA PHE A 55 5.31 -25.57 -13.76
C PHE A 55 5.85 -26.77 -12.97
N PRO A 56 6.00 -27.96 -13.60
CA PRO A 56 6.54 -29.14 -12.93
C PRO A 56 7.94 -28.95 -12.30
N ASN A 57 8.72 -27.98 -12.78
CA ASN A 57 10.10 -27.73 -12.37
C ASN A 57 10.26 -26.48 -11.50
N GLY A 58 9.16 -25.85 -11.07
CA GLY A 58 9.16 -24.58 -10.36
C GLY A 58 8.07 -23.63 -10.88
N GLY A 59 7.84 -22.52 -10.19
CA GLY A 59 6.86 -21.51 -10.58
C GLY A 59 7.47 -20.13 -10.69
N GLN A 60 6.71 -19.20 -11.24
CA GLN A 60 7.01 -17.78 -11.22
C GLN A 60 5.79 -17.00 -10.76
N ALA A 61 6.04 -15.89 -10.06
CA ALA A 61 5.01 -14.95 -9.63
C ALA A 61 5.39 -13.55 -10.09
N LYS A 62 4.39 -12.81 -10.59
CA LYS A 62 4.54 -11.41 -10.96
C LYS A 62 3.63 -10.57 -10.07
N LEU A 63 4.24 -9.66 -9.33
CA LEU A 63 3.55 -8.72 -8.46
C LEU A 63 3.45 -7.35 -9.13
N THR A 64 2.23 -6.85 -9.28
CA THR A 64 1.97 -5.46 -9.67
C THR A 64 1.34 -4.73 -8.50
N GLN A 65 1.98 -3.67 -8.02
CA GLN A 65 1.53 -2.94 -6.84
C GLN A 65 1.46 -1.43 -7.10
N TYR A 66 0.39 -0.81 -6.62
CA TYR A 66 0.25 0.64 -6.54
C TYR A 66 0.04 1.09 -5.09
N HIS A 67 0.65 2.19 -4.72
CA HIS A 67 0.47 2.84 -3.44
C HIS A 67 -0.47 4.02 -3.60
N ILE A 68 -1.59 3.98 -2.90
CA ILE A 68 -2.61 5.01 -2.96
C ILE A 68 -2.85 5.53 -1.54
N CYS A 69 -3.01 6.83 -1.34
CA CYS A 69 -3.39 7.35 -0.03
C CYS A 69 -4.90 7.11 0.24
N PRO A 70 -5.36 7.20 1.50
CA PRO A 70 -6.75 6.94 1.87
C PRO A 70 -7.74 7.88 1.17
N THR A 71 -7.35 9.12 0.95
CA THR A 71 -8.16 10.12 0.23
C THR A 71 -8.36 9.69 -1.22
N CYS A 72 -7.28 9.42 -1.96
CA CYS A 72 -7.38 8.99 -3.35
C CYS A 72 -8.10 7.63 -3.49
N PHE A 73 -7.96 6.73 -2.52
CA PHE A 73 -8.72 5.49 -2.49
C PHE A 73 -10.22 5.77 -2.44
N LYS A 74 -10.67 6.55 -1.45
CA LYS A 74 -12.10 6.86 -1.26
C LYS A 74 -12.68 7.72 -2.38
N GLU A 75 -11.93 8.71 -2.85
CA GLU A 75 -12.44 9.71 -3.78
C GLU A 75 -12.33 9.31 -5.25
N HIS A 76 -11.35 8.47 -5.61
CA HIS A 76 -11.16 8.05 -6.99
C HIS A 76 -11.50 6.58 -7.18
N LEU A 77 -10.80 5.68 -6.48
CA LEU A 77 -10.94 4.25 -6.74
C LEU A 77 -12.30 3.70 -6.30
N SER A 78 -12.74 4.00 -5.07
CA SER A 78 -14.06 3.58 -4.57
C SER A 78 -15.18 4.15 -5.42
N LYS A 79 -15.11 5.45 -5.77
CA LYS A 79 -16.11 6.07 -6.67
C LYS A 79 -16.09 5.47 -8.07
N TRP A 80 -14.94 5.09 -8.59
CA TRP A 80 -14.85 4.41 -9.89
C TRP A 80 -15.60 3.07 -9.84
N PHE A 81 -15.37 2.25 -8.80
CA PHE A 81 -16.11 1.00 -8.60
C PHE A 81 -17.62 1.21 -8.50
N GLU A 82 -18.06 2.17 -7.68
CA GLU A 82 -19.47 2.55 -7.54
C GLU A 82 -20.07 3.00 -8.89
N SER A 83 -19.34 3.79 -9.69
CA SER A 83 -19.81 4.26 -10.99
C SER A 83 -19.92 3.16 -12.04
N HIS A 84 -19.04 2.15 -11.98
CA HIS A 84 -18.92 1.16 -13.05
C HIS A 84 -19.93 0.02 -12.92
N ARG A 85 -20.25 -0.39 -11.68
CA ARG A 85 -21.19 -1.50 -11.42
C ARG A 85 -22.11 -1.28 -10.22
N SER A 86 -22.23 -0.06 -9.70
CA SER A 86 -22.99 0.22 -8.45
C SER A 86 -22.54 -0.66 -7.28
N SER A 87 -21.28 -1.10 -7.28
CA SER A 87 -20.73 -1.92 -6.20
C SER A 87 -20.51 -1.05 -4.97
N LYS A 88 -20.93 -1.55 -3.81
CA LYS A 88 -20.72 -0.88 -2.52
C LYS A 88 -19.55 -1.53 -1.79
N PRO A 89 -18.71 -0.75 -1.07
CA PRO A 89 -17.66 -1.32 -0.25
C PRO A 89 -18.25 -2.14 0.90
N THR A 90 -17.69 -3.32 1.16
CA THR A 90 -17.96 -4.08 2.38
C THR A 90 -17.13 -3.51 3.52
N VAL A 91 -17.77 -3.17 4.64
CA VAL A 91 -17.11 -2.65 5.84
C VAL A 91 -17.27 -3.67 6.96
N THR A 92 -16.14 -4.13 7.51
CA THR A 92 -16.10 -5.06 8.65
C THR A 92 -15.41 -4.37 9.82
N THR A 93 -16.01 -4.46 11.01
CA THR A 93 -15.43 -3.92 12.25
C THR A 93 -15.16 -5.07 13.20
N SER A 94 -13.93 -5.14 13.71
CA SER A 94 -13.50 -6.08 14.75
C SER A 94 -12.96 -5.30 15.94
N VAL A 95 -13.32 -5.71 17.16
CA VAL A 95 -12.67 -5.25 18.39
C VAL A 95 -11.70 -6.35 18.81
N TRP A 96 -10.42 -6.01 18.89
CA TRP A 96 -9.33 -6.91 19.31
C TRP A 96 -8.85 -6.57 20.72
#